data_AF-A0A838U2Z1-F1
#
_entry.id   AF-A0A838U2Z1-F1
#
_cell.length_a   1.000
_cell.length_b   1.000
_cell.length_c   1.000
_cell.angle_alpha   90.00
_cell.angle_beta   90.00
_cell.angle_gamma   90.00
#
_symmetry.space_group_name_H-M   'P 1'
#
loop_
_entity.id
_entity.type
_entity.pdbx_description
1 polymer ?
#
loop_
_entity_poly.entity_id
_entity_poly.type
_entity_poly.pdbx_seq_one_letter_code
_entity_poly.pdbx_strand_id
1 'polypeptide(L)'
;MKNRSRLEIIAMILETAGENGVIQAKIMYKVYLSFLQMKEYLSQVMKYGLIIYDDRAQIYKITEKGQRFLALYRQMTESISMTKPVL
;
A
#
# COMPACT_ATOMS: atom_id res chain seq x y z
N MET A 1 0.49 -15.73 -14.21
CA MET A 1 0.44 -14.91 -12.98
C MET A 1 -0.09 -13.53 -13.35
N LYS A 2 -1.09 -13.01 -12.64
CA LYS A 2 -1.62 -11.66 -12.90
C LYS A 2 -0.57 -10.65 -12.44
N ASN A 3 -0.07 -9.81 -13.35
CA ASN A 3 0.80 -8.70 -12.97
C ASN A 3 -0.01 -7.72 -12.12
N ARG A 4 0.47 -7.48 -10.90
CA ARG A 4 -0.17 -6.51 -10.00
C ARG A 4 0.07 -5.11 -10.52
N SER A 5 -0.97 -4.29 -10.51
CA SER A 5 -0.83 -2.91 -10.94
C SER A 5 -0.03 -2.10 -9.91
N ARG A 6 0.56 -0.97 -10.34
CA ARG A 6 1.23 -0.04 -9.42
C ARG A 6 0.28 0.46 -8.33
N LEU A 7 -0.99 0.72 -8.67
CA LEU A 7 -2.02 1.16 -7.72
C LEU A 7 -2.35 0.07 -6.70
N GLU A 8 -2.42 -1.19 -7.13
CA GLU A 8 -2.64 -2.35 -6.25
C GLU A 8 -1.48 -2.51 -5.27
N ILE A 9 -0.24 -2.39 -5.73
CA ILE A 9 0.94 -2.45 -4.85
C ILE A 9 0.93 -1.31 -3.82
N ILE A 10 0.62 -0.08 -4.25
CA ILE A 10 0.51 1.07 -3.35
C ILE A 10 -0.59 0.81 -2.31
N ALA A 11 -1.78 0.37 -2.72
CA ALA A 11 -2.88 0.07 -1.80
C ALA A 11 -2.47 -0.98 -0.76
N MET A 12 -1.83 -2.08 -1.17
CA MET A 12 -1.34 -3.11 -0.24
C MET A 12 -0.30 -2.57 0.76
N ILE A 13 0.59 -1.66 0.33
CA ILE A 13 1.55 -0.99 1.23
C ILE A 13 0.81 -0.16 2.27
N LEU A 14 -0.17 0.65 1.85
CA LEU A 14 -0.95 1.52 2.73
C LEU A 14 -1.77 0.71 3.75
N GLU A 15 -2.42 -0.37 3.30
CA GLU A 15 -3.14 -1.30 4.16
C GLU A 15 -2.23 -1.96 5.19
N THR A 16 -1.01 -2.35 4.78
CA THR A 16 -0.06 -2.99 5.69
C THR A 16 0.53 -1.99 6.69
N ALA A 17 0.75 -0.75 6.27
CA ALA A 17 1.27 0.31 7.15
C ALA A 17 0.28 0.64 8.26
N GLY A 18 -0.97 0.96 7.91
CA GLY A 18 -2.01 1.31 8.87
C GLY A 18 -1.63 2.46 9.82
N GLU A 19 -2.52 2.78 10.75
CA GLU A 19 -2.34 3.90 11.68
C GLU A 19 -1.32 3.56 12.79
N ASN A 20 -1.33 2.32 13.27
CA ASN A 20 -0.41 1.83 14.29
C ASN A 20 1.04 1.69 13.76
N GLY A 21 1.20 1.72 12.44
CA GLY A 21 2.47 1.59 11.77
C GLY A 21 3.03 0.17 11.76
N VAL A 22 4.09 -0.01 10.99
CA VAL A 22 4.70 -1.31 10.78
C VAL A 22 6.17 -1.20 10.35
N ILE A 23 6.98 -2.19 10.70
CA ILE A 23 8.36 -2.29 10.20
C ILE A 23 8.41 -2.66 8.72
N GLN A 24 9.46 -2.22 8.02
CA GLN A 24 9.67 -2.47 6.58
C GLN A 24 9.56 -3.95 6.19
N ALA A 25 10.15 -4.84 7.00
CA ALA A 25 10.20 -6.28 6.72
C ALA A 25 8.78 -6.89 6.62
N LYS A 26 7.85 -6.44 7.45
CA LYS A 26 6.47 -6.94 7.45
C LYS A 26 5.68 -6.42 6.23
N ILE A 27 5.96 -5.20 5.76
CA ILE A 27 5.41 -4.72 4.48
C ILE A 27 5.98 -5.55 3.32
N MET A 28 7.30 -5.73 3.27
CA MET A 28 7.95 -6.51 2.21
C MET A 28 7.36 -7.92 2.08
N TYR A 29 7.17 -8.60 3.21
CA TYR A 29 6.59 -9.94 3.25
C TYR A 29 5.13 -9.96 2.80
N LYS A 30 4.31 -8.99 3.24
CA LYS A 30 2.88 -8.92 2.88
C LYS A 30 2.64 -8.50 1.43
N VAL A 31 3.51 -7.65 0.88
CA VAL A 31 3.40 -7.12 -0.48
C VAL A 31 4.22 -7.94 -1.47
N TYR A 32 4.93 -9.00 -1.06
CA TYR A 32 5.69 -9.87 -1.97
C TYR A 32 6.60 -9.09 -2.94
N LEU A 33 7.34 -8.09 -2.43
CA LEU A 33 8.29 -7.30 -3.22
C LEU A 33 9.72 -7.71 -2.88
N SER A 34 10.63 -7.60 -3.85
CA SER A 34 12.06 -7.67 -3.55
C SER A 34 12.50 -6.47 -2.71
N PHE A 35 13.64 -6.57 -2.04
CA PHE A 35 14.19 -5.47 -1.24
C PHE A 35 14.37 -4.18 -2.05
N LEU A 36 14.85 -4.28 -3.29
CA LEU A 36 15.08 -3.12 -4.16
C LEU A 36 13.75 -2.45 -4.55
N GLN A 37 12.77 -3.24 -5.01
CA GLN A 37 11.45 -2.73 -5.34
C GLN A 37 10.78 -2.09 -4.12
N MET A 38 10.91 -2.72 -2.95
CA MET A 38 10.34 -2.21 -1.71
C MET A 38 10.89 -0.83 -1.36
N LYS A 39 12.21 -0.61 -1.50
CA LYS A 39 12.83 0.70 -1.28
C LYS A 39 12.32 1.76 -2.25
N GLU A 40 12.21 1.43 -3.53
CA GLU A 40 11.69 2.35 -4.55
C GLU A 40 10.24 2.74 -4.26
N TYR A 41 9.40 1.76 -3.93
CA TYR A 41 8.01 2.02 -3.61
C TYR A 41 7.86 2.87 -2.36
N LEU A 42 8.56 2.57 -1.26
CA LEU A 42 8.51 3.38 -0.03
C LEU A 42 8.93 4.82 -0.29
N SER A 43 10.04 5.00 -1.00
CA SER A 43 10.52 6.34 -1.37
C SER A 43 9.46 7.11 -2.15
N GLN A 44 8.79 6.48 -3.11
CA GLN A 44 7.72 7.10 -3.89
C GLN A 44 6.48 7.42 -3.04
N VAL A 45 5.97 6.46 -2.26
CA VAL A 45 4.74 6.70 -1.47
C VAL A 45 4.96 7.70 -0.33
N MET A 46 6.17 7.77 0.23
CA MET A 46 6.59 8.84 1.14
C MET A 46 6.66 10.18 0.43
N LYS A 47 7.29 10.25 -0.76
CA LYS A 47 7.35 11.48 -1.56
C LYS A 47 5.96 12.01 -1.92
N TYR A 48 5.00 11.11 -2.15
CA TYR A 48 3.60 11.48 -2.37
C TYR A 48 2.84 11.83 -1.09
N GLY A 49 3.45 11.65 0.09
CA GLY A 49 2.86 11.94 1.39
C GLY A 49 1.77 10.96 1.81
N LEU A 50 1.79 9.72 1.29
CA LEU A 50 0.78 8.70 1.62
C LEU A 50 1.15 7.90 2.89
N ILE A 51 2.45 7.83 3.19
CA ILE A 51 2.97 7.29 4.44
C ILE A 51 4.02 8.26 5.02
N ILE A 52 4.27 8.11 6.31
CA ILE A 52 5.40 8.73 7.02
C ILE A 52 6.27 7.64 7.64
N TYR A 53 7.54 7.95 7.84
CA TYR A 53 8.46 7.12 8.61
C TYR A 53 8.69 7.74 9.98
N ASP A 54 8.54 6.93 11.02
CA ASP A 54 8.81 7.28 12.41
C ASP A 54 10.20 6.76 12.77
N ASP A 55 11.21 7.64 12.74
CA ASP A 55 12.60 7.27 13.01
C ASP A 55 12.81 6.71 14.43
N ARG A 56 11.98 7.11 15.41
CA ARG A 56 12.15 6.63 16.79
C ARG A 56 11.69 5.19 16.93
N ALA A 57 10.54 4.87 16.32
CA ALA A 57 9.97 3.53 16.38
C ALA A 57 10.42 2.62 15.21
N GLN A 58 11.12 3.18 14.21
CA GLN A 58 11.55 2.48 12.99
C GLN A 58 10.37 1.82 12.24
N ILE A 59 9.25 2.55 12.15
CA ILE A 59 8.00 2.08 11.53
C ILE A 59 7.46 3.07 10.50
N TYR A 60 6.75 2.53 9.51
CA TYR A 60 5.99 3.30 8.53
C TYR A 60 4.53 3.35 8.94
N LYS A 61 3.93 4.55 8.95
CA LYS A 61 2.51 4.79 9.27
C LYS A 61 1.80 5.40 8.08
N ILE A 62 0.54 5.04 7.87
CA ILE A 62 -0.30 5.69 6.88
C ILE A 62 -0.62 7.14 7.30
N THR A 63 -0.65 8.07 6.35
CA THR A 63 -1.14 9.44 6.59
C THR A 63 -2.63 9.54 6.30
N GLU A 64 -3.26 10.65 6.69
CA GLU A 64 -4.63 10.95 6.24
C GLU A 64 -4.77 10.96 4.71
N LYS A 65 -3.76 11.49 3.99
CA LYS A 65 -3.75 11.47 2.52
C LYS A 65 -3.67 10.04 1.98
N GLY A 66 -2.89 9.17 2.63
CA GLY A 66 -2.85 7.74 2.34
C GLY A 66 -4.19 7.06 2.56
N GLN A 67 -4.87 7.36 3.66
CA GLN A 67 -6.21 6.81 3.95
C GLN A 67 -7.23 7.22 2.88
N ARG A 68 -7.24 8.50 2.47
CA ARG A 68 -8.11 8.98 1.37
C ARG A 68 -7.82 8.28 0.05
N PHE A 69 -6.54 8.11 -0.30
CA PHE A 69 -6.16 7.33 -1.49
C PHE A 69 -6.70 5.90 -1.41
N LEU A 70 -6.52 5.24 -0.27
CA LEU A 70 -6.93 3.86 -0.07
C LEU A 70 -8.46 3.70 -0.15
N ALA A 71 -9.22 4.64 0.39
CA ALA A 71 -10.68 4.66 0.27
C ALA A 71 -11.13 4.78 -1.19
N LEU A 72 -10.53 5.70 -1.97
CA LEU A 72 -10.83 5.85 -3.40
C LEU A 72 -10.45 4.60 -4.20
N TYR A 73 -9.30 3.99 -3.91
CA TYR A 73 -8.89 2.75 -4.54
C TYR A 73 -9.92 1.63 -4.30
N ARG A 74 -10.39 1.47 -3.05
CA ARG A 74 -11.41 0.47 -2.70
C ARG A 74 -12.71 0.70 -3.47
N GLN A 75 -13.22 1.93 -3.51
CA GLN A 75 -14.43 2.28 -4.28
C GLN A 75 -14.29 1.93 -5.78
N MET A 76 -13.14 2.21 -6.38
CA MET A 76 -12.86 1.87 -7.78
C MET A 76 -12.85 0.35 -8.00
N THR A 77 -12.27 -0.41 -7.07
CA THR A 77 -12.17 -1.88 -7.20
C THR A 77 -13.44 -2.62 -6.83
N GLU A 78 -14.26 -2.09 -5.92
CA GLU A 78 -15.56 -2.66 -5.53
C GLU A 78 -16.52 -2.70 -6.73
N SER A 79 -16.48 -1.66 -7.57
CA SER A 79 -17.26 -1.58 -8.81
C SER A 79 -16.90 -2.66 -9.84
N ILE A 80 -15.64 -3.13 -9.83
CA ILE A 80 -15.11 -4.14 -10.76
C ILE A 80 -15.52 -5.57 -10.32
N SER A 81 -15.80 -5.78 -9.03
CA SER A 81 -16.24 -7.08 -8.48
C SER A 81 -17.68 -7.45 -8.87
N MET A 82 -18.53 -6.49 -9.23
CA MET A 82 -19.93 -6.73 -9.62
C MET A 82 -20.09 -7.22 -11.08
N THR A 83 -19.01 -7.22 -11.87
CA THR A 83 -19.00 -7.66 -13.28
C THR A 83 -18.41 -9.06 -13.50
N LYS A 84 -18.12 -9.84 -12.45
CA LYS A 84 -17.77 -11.25 -12.66
C LYS A 84 -19.01 -11.99 -13.19
N PRO A 85 -18.92 -12.68 -14.35
CA PRO A 85 -20.04 -13.51 -14.80
C PRO A 85 -20.27 -14.58 -13.75
N VAL A 86 -21.52 -14.70 -13.31
CA VAL A 86 -22.02 -15.90 -12.66
C VAL A 86 -21.86 -17.01 -13.71
N LEU A 87 -20.95 -17.95 -13.45
CA LEU A 87 -20.91 -19.24 -14.14
C LEU A 87 -22.01 -20.13 -13.56
#